data_AF-A0A7S0W3B2-F1
#
_entry.id   AF-A0A7S0W3B2-F1
#
_cell.length_a   1.000
_cell.length_b   1.000
_cell.length_c   1.000
_cell.angle_alpha   90.00
_cell.angle_beta   90.00
_cell.angle_gamma   90.00
#
_symmetry.space_group_name_H-M   'P 1'
#
loop_
_entity.id
_entity.type
_entity.pdbx_description
1 polymer ?
#
loop_
_entity_poly.entity_id
_entity_poly.type
_entity_poly.pdbx_seq_one_letter_code
_entity_poly.pdbx_strand_id
1 'polypeptide(L)'
;MEEPSVDEFFEDDDDEGEDFRFDDDEFYELPSAMQILKRRLVDAARHLGGQKKAIEFLVYCVYLTLFTYVSLTYGVHETTLPQNRALQTALTERRVLFKARGVMGAFRDISSPNDWWDWAEGPMLDALTGAGNASLGAGHVSGYMKVLGTVRLRQLRVRRREQCWGTEWCYPPYSAGEEDSAPYGPVGLRFAGNETHNATVLTEEGDEVSELLLEGGRPANF
;
A
#
# COMPACT_ATOMS: atom_id res chain seq x y z
N MET A 1 -2.31 -8.06 -37.64
CA MET A 1 -2.46 -6.74 -36.98
C MET A 1 -1.24 -5.96 -37.41
N GLU A 2 -1.42 -5.17 -38.46
CA GLU A 2 -0.41 -4.30 -39.04
C GLU A 2 -0.29 -3.04 -38.18
N GLU A 3 0.93 -2.69 -37.81
CA GLU A 3 1.26 -1.41 -37.15
C GLU A 3 1.38 -0.31 -38.22
N PRO A 4 0.75 0.86 -38.04
CA PRO A 4 1.05 2.01 -38.87
C PRO A 4 2.29 2.74 -38.33
N SER A 5 3.27 2.90 -39.21
CA SER A 5 4.42 3.81 -39.10
C SER A 5 3.95 5.27 -39.05
N VAL A 6 4.36 5.99 -38.01
CA VAL A 6 4.20 7.44 -37.88
C VAL A 6 5.48 8.10 -38.35
N ASP A 7 5.57 8.31 -39.66
CA ASP A 7 6.40 9.34 -40.27
C ASP A 7 5.47 10.50 -40.57
N GLU A 8 5.60 11.64 -39.89
CA GLU A 8 5.26 12.94 -40.47
C GLU A 8 5.73 14.11 -39.58
N PHE A 9 6.60 14.91 -40.19
CA PHE A 9 6.47 16.36 -40.28
C PHE A 9 6.65 17.20 -39.00
N PHE A 10 7.92 17.51 -38.70
CA PHE A 10 8.29 18.85 -38.21
C PHE A 10 9.54 19.29 -38.97
N GLU A 11 9.33 20.00 -40.08
CA GLU A 11 10.32 20.92 -40.62
C GLU A 11 10.31 22.13 -39.66
N ASP A 12 11.26 22.14 -38.72
CA ASP A 12 11.53 23.33 -37.93
C ASP A 12 12.30 24.30 -38.83
N ASP A 13 11.61 25.37 -39.21
CA ASP A 13 12.16 26.51 -39.93
C ASP A 13 13.41 27.03 -39.21
N ASP A 14 14.53 27.02 -39.93
CA ASP A 14 15.77 27.68 -39.58
C ASP A 14 15.50 29.19 -39.46
N ASP A 15 15.20 29.65 -38.24
CA ASP A 15 15.16 31.06 -37.88
C ASP A 15 16.63 31.55 -37.87
N GLU A 16 17.14 31.88 -39.05
CA GLU A 16 18.40 32.59 -39.23
C GLU A 16 18.32 33.90 -38.44
N GLY A 17 18.95 33.90 -37.27
CA GLY A 17 19.22 35.11 -36.53
C GLY A 17 20.04 36.04 -37.41
N GLU A 18 19.36 37.02 -38.01
CA GLU A 18 20.02 38.14 -38.67
C GLU A 18 20.93 38.83 -37.63
N ASP A 19 22.19 38.46 -37.70
CA ASP A 19 23.29 39.07 -36.96
C ASP A 19 23.39 40.50 -37.50
N PHE A 20 22.71 41.42 -36.82
CA PHE A 20 22.64 42.84 -37.15
C PHE A 20 24.05 43.44 -36.98
N ARG A 21 24.91 43.20 -37.98
CA ARG A 21 26.21 43.85 -38.13
C ARG A 21 25.93 45.31 -38.39
N PHE A 22 26.11 46.12 -37.34
CA PHE A 22 26.30 47.54 -37.52
C PHE A 22 27.61 47.71 -38.28
N ASP A 23 27.51 48.01 -39.58
CA ASP A 23 28.61 48.59 -40.33
C ASP A 23 29.00 49.91 -39.64
N ASP A 24 30.13 49.88 -38.94
CA ASP A 24 30.66 51.01 -38.16
C ASP A 24 31.33 52.10 -39.05
N ASP A 25 31.18 52.00 -40.37
CA ASP A 25 31.90 52.83 -41.33
C ASP A 25 31.01 53.91 -41.98
N GLU A 26 30.22 54.65 -41.19
CA GLU A 26 29.77 55.98 -41.63
C GLU A 26 29.68 56.96 -40.47
N PHE A 27 30.81 57.65 -40.26
CA PHE A 27 31.04 58.63 -39.20
C PHE A 27 30.30 59.94 -39.50
N TYR A 28 28.98 59.96 -39.32
CA TYR A 28 28.25 61.21 -39.08
C TYR A 28 28.42 61.56 -37.61
N GLU A 29 29.14 62.66 -37.33
CA GLU A 29 29.23 63.25 -35.99
C GLU A 29 27.83 63.71 -35.54
N LEU A 30 27.09 62.77 -34.95
CA LEU A 30 25.80 63.00 -34.34
C LEU A 30 26.00 63.94 -33.14
N PRO A 31 25.18 65.01 -33.01
CA PRO A 31 25.29 65.95 -31.91
C PRO A 31 25.19 65.21 -30.57
N SER A 32 25.98 65.64 -29.57
CA SER A 32 26.24 64.92 -28.31
C SER A 32 24.99 64.39 -27.59
N ALA A 33 23.85 65.09 -27.69
CA ALA A 33 22.57 64.67 -27.13
C ALA A 33 22.01 63.38 -27.77
N MET A 34 22.25 63.18 -29.05
CA MET A 34 21.72 62.06 -29.84
C MET A 34 22.53 60.78 -29.62
N GLN A 35 23.83 60.90 -29.34
CA GLN A 35 24.66 59.77 -28.88
C GLN A 35 24.24 59.25 -27.50
N ILE A 36 23.82 60.14 -26.60
CA ILE A 36 23.28 59.77 -25.28
C ILE A 36 21.96 59.02 -25.45
N LEU A 37 21.10 59.45 -26.37
CA LEU A 37 19.83 58.79 -26.66
C LEU A 37 20.03 57.39 -27.27
N LYS A 38 20.98 57.23 -28.20
CA LYS A 38 21.33 55.94 -28.80
C LYS A 38 21.85 54.95 -27.75
N ARG A 39 22.74 55.41 -26.84
CA ARG A 39 23.23 54.58 -25.71
C ARG A 39 22.09 54.16 -24.78
N ARG A 40 21.17 55.09 -24.45
CA ARG A 40 19.99 54.80 -23.61
C ARG A 40 19.03 53.80 -24.25
N LEU A 41 18.82 53.88 -25.56
CA LEU A 41 17.96 52.94 -26.30
C LEU A 41 18.56 51.55 -26.40
N VAL A 42 19.88 51.46 -26.65
CA VAL A 42 20.59 50.17 -26.68
C VAL A 42 20.61 49.52 -25.30
N ASP A 43 20.83 50.29 -24.23
CA ASP A 43 20.77 49.76 -22.86
C ASP A 43 19.34 49.33 -22.49
N ALA A 44 18.31 50.05 -22.92
CA ALA A 44 16.91 49.64 -22.74
C ALA A 44 16.56 48.37 -23.53
N ALA A 45 17.04 48.24 -24.78
CA ALA A 45 16.85 47.06 -25.61
C ALA A 45 17.56 45.83 -25.04
N ARG A 46 18.78 45.98 -24.51
CA ARG A 46 19.48 44.90 -23.77
C ARG A 46 18.74 44.51 -22.49
N HIS A 47 18.18 45.49 -21.77
CA HIS A 47 17.43 45.23 -20.54
C HIS A 47 16.10 44.51 -20.82
N LEU A 48 15.42 44.85 -21.92
CA LEU A 48 14.22 44.18 -22.42
C LEU A 48 14.53 42.78 -22.95
N GLY A 49 15.64 42.60 -23.69
CA GLY A 49 16.10 41.29 -24.15
C GLY A 49 16.47 40.35 -23.00
N GLY A 50 17.18 40.88 -21.98
CA GLY A 50 17.49 40.15 -20.75
C GLY A 50 16.25 39.76 -19.95
N GLN A 51 15.24 40.63 -19.88
CA GLN A 51 13.96 40.31 -19.22
C GLN A 51 13.17 39.24 -19.96
N LYS A 52 13.11 39.28 -21.30
CA LYS A 52 12.48 38.22 -22.11
C LYS A 52 13.16 36.87 -21.88
N LYS A 53 14.50 36.83 -21.88
CA LYS A 53 15.27 35.60 -21.62
C LYS A 53 15.11 35.10 -20.18
N ALA A 54 15.00 36.00 -19.20
CA ALA A 54 14.73 35.64 -17.82
C ALA A 54 13.32 35.04 -17.63
N ILE A 55 12.31 35.58 -18.33
CA ILE A 55 10.94 35.04 -18.31
C ILE A 55 10.90 33.66 -18.97
N GLU A 56 11.54 33.51 -20.13
CA GLU A 56 11.65 32.23 -20.84
C GLU A 56 12.31 31.16 -19.95
N PHE A 57 13.40 31.51 -19.27
CA PHE A 57 14.07 30.63 -18.30
C PHE A 57 13.17 30.28 -17.10
N LEU A 58 12.44 31.24 -16.53
CA LEU A 58 11.51 31.00 -15.43
C LEU A 58 10.37 30.05 -15.84
N VAL A 59 9.79 30.25 -17.02
CA VAL A 59 8.76 29.37 -17.57
C VAL A 59 9.30 27.95 -17.75
N TYR A 60 10.53 27.82 -18.24
CA TYR A 60 11.20 26.53 -18.37
C TYR A 60 11.45 25.87 -17.00
N CYS A 61 11.90 26.62 -15.99
CA CYS A 61 12.05 26.09 -14.63
C CYS A 61 10.71 25.62 -14.05
N VAL A 62 9.64 26.40 -14.20
CA VAL A 62 8.29 26.02 -13.74
C VAL A 62 7.82 24.76 -14.47
N TYR A 63 7.99 24.71 -15.80
CA TYR A 63 7.67 23.53 -16.60
C TYR A 63 8.44 22.29 -16.11
N LEU A 64 9.75 22.39 -15.91
CA LEU A 64 10.57 21.28 -15.41
C LEU A 64 10.13 20.83 -14.02
N THR A 65 9.80 21.77 -13.11
CA THR A 65 9.31 21.39 -11.78
C THR A 65 7.97 20.69 -11.83
N LEU A 66 7.02 21.17 -12.64
CA LEU A 66 5.71 20.53 -12.82
C LEU A 66 5.84 19.16 -13.50
N PHE A 67 6.66 19.08 -14.55
CA PHE A 67 6.92 17.82 -15.25
C PHE A 67 7.55 16.81 -14.30
N THR A 68 8.59 17.20 -13.57
CA THR A 68 9.25 16.32 -12.58
C THR A 68 8.27 15.90 -11.49
N TYR A 69 7.44 16.82 -10.98
CA TYR A 69 6.41 16.51 -10.00
C TYR A 69 5.39 15.49 -10.52
N VAL A 70 4.87 15.67 -11.74
CA VAL A 70 3.94 14.74 -12.36
C VAL A 70 4.60 13.39 -12.64
N SER A 71 5.81 13.36 -13.20
CA SER A 71 6.55 12.12 -13.46
C SER A 71 6.84 11.33 -12.17
N LEU A 72 7.15 12.02 -11.07
CA LEU A 72 7.39 11.37 -9.78
C LEU A 72 6.10 10.85 -9.13
N THR A 73 4.97 11.53 -9.34
CA THR A 73 3.68 11.14 -8.75
C THR A 73 2.95 10.06 -9.56
N TYR A 74 3.17 9.97 -10.87
CA TYR A 74 2.50 9.00 -11.75
C TYR A 74 2.86 7.54 -11.43
N GLY A 75 4.12 7.25 -11.08
CA GLY A 75 4.60 5.87 -10.94
C GLY A 75 4.12 5.10 -9.70
N VAL A 76 3.54 5.76 -8.70
CA VAL A 76 3.31 5.13 -7.37
C VAL A 76 1.95 4.39 -7.28
N HIS A 77 1.02 4.62 -8.21
CA HIS A 77 -0.39 4.25 -8.00
C HIS A 77 -0.91 3.09 -8.85
N GLU A 78 -0.29 2.75 -9.98
CA GLU A 78 -0.89 1.79 -10.92
C GLU A 78 -0.90 0.34 -10.39
N THR A 79 0.12 -0.08 -9.64
CA THR A 79 0.22 -1.47 -9.14
C THR A 79 -0.36 -1.66 -7.75
N THR A 80 -0.46 -0.60 -6.94
CA THR A 80 -0.87 -0.69 -5.54
C THR A 80 -2.38 -0.84 -5.38
N LEU A 81 -3.18 -0.20 -6.24
CA LEU A 81 -4.64 -0.25 -6.15
C LEU A 81 -5.22 -1.65 -6.45
N PRO A 82 -4.83 -2.35 -7.53
CA PRO A 82 -5.34 -3.70 -7.82
C PRO A 82 -4.91 -4.71 -6.75
N GLN A 83 -3.68 -4.61 -6.24
CA GLN A 83 -3.15 -5.48 -5.19
C GLN A 83 -3.91 -5.31 -3.88
N ASN A 84 -4.15 -4.07 -3.45
CA ASN A 84 -4.95 -3.77 -2.26
C ASN A 84 -6.37 -4.31 -2.41
N ARG A 85 -6.97 -4.17 -3.58
CA ARG A 85 -8.30 -4.70 -3.86
C ARG A 85 -8.32 -6.22 -3.77
N ALA A 86 -7.33 -6.91 -4.34
CA ALA A 86 -7.24 -8.36 -4.26
C ALA A 86 -7.07 -8.87 -2.81
N LEU A 87 -6.28 -8.19 -1.98
CA LEU A 87 -6.19 -8.50 -0.55
C LEU A 87 -7.51 -8.29 0.18
N GLN A 88 -8.20 -7.19 -0.09
CA GLN A 88 -9.52 -6.92 0.50
C GLN A 88 -10.55 -7.97 0.08
N THR A 89 -10.58 -8.34 -1.20
CA THR A 89 -11.49 -9.37 -1.69
C THR A 89 -11.17 -10.73 -1.08
N ALA A 90 -9.89 -11.09 -0.96
CA ALA A 90 -9.47 -12.39 -0.41
C ALA A 90 -9.77 -12.54 1.09
N LEU A 91 -9.56 -11.48 1.89
CA LEU A 91 -9.67 -11.55 3.35
C LEU A 91 -11.00 -11.02 3.90
N THR A 92 -11.48 -9.90 3.36
CA THR A 92 -12.62 -9.16 3.94
C THR A 92 -13.94 -9.48 3.26
N GLU A 93 -13.96 -9.56 1.93
CA GLU A 93 -15.21 -9.72 1.17
C GLU A 93 -15.58 -11.19 0.93
N ARG A 94 -14.61 -12.10 1.02
CA ARG A 94 -14.82 -13.53 0.84
C ARG A 94 -15.79 -14.04 1.91
N ARG A 95 -16.84 -14.71 1.45
CA ARG A 95 -17.91 -15.24 2.31
C ARG A 95 -17.60 -16.67 2.74
N VAL A 96 -17.95 -16.97 3.98
CA VAL A 96 -17.94 -18.31 4.58
C VAL A 96 -19.27 -18.64 5.21
N LEU A 97 -19.51 -19.94 5.32
CA LEU A 97 -20.59 -20.47 6.13
C LEU A 97 -20.18 -20.40 7.60
N PHE A 98 -20.84 -19.56 8.39
CA PHE A 98 -20.71 -19.59 9.84
C PHE A 98 -21.48 -20.79 10.36
N LYS A 99 -20.77 -21.86 10.76
CA LYS A 99 -21.35 -23.18 11.08
C LYS A 99 -22.37 -23.08 12.21
N ALA A 100 -22.07 -22.27 13.22
CA ALA A 100 -22.95 -22.06 14.38
C ALA A 100 -24.30 -21.39 14.01
N ARG A 101 -24.33 -20.59 12.94
CA ARG A 101 -25.51 -19.83 12.52
C ARG A 101 -26.18 -20.38 11.27
N GLY A 102 -25.48 -21.21 10.48
CA GLY A 102 -25.96 -21.72 9.19
C GLY A 102 -26.14 -20.64 8.11
N VAL A 103 -25.49 -19.47 8.27
CA VAL A 103 -25.62 -18.33 7.37
C VAL A 103 -24.27 -18.02 6.71
N MET A 104 -24.31 -17.62 5.44
CA MET A 104 -23.14 -17.12 4.73
C MET A 104 -22.86 -15.67 5.12
N GLY A 105 -21.67 -15.38 5.63
CA GLY A 105 -21.23 -14.04 6.01
C GLY A 105 -19.77 -13.77 5.62
N ALA A 106 -19.41 -12.50 5.55
CA ALA A 106 -18.05 -12.05 5.29
C ALA A 106 -17.35 -11.64 6.61
N PHE A 107 -16.08 -11.21 6.55
CA PHE A 107 -15.34 -10.78 7.76
C PHE A 107 -16.07 -9.68 8.55
N ARG A 108 -16.77 -8.77 7.86
CA ARG A 108 -17.54 -7.69 8.48
C ARG A 108 -18.77 -8.16 9.25
N ASP A 109 -19.24 -9.38 8.97
CA ASP A 109 -20.46 -9.95 9.55
C ASP A 109 -20.17 -10.83 10.78
N ILE A 110 -18.89 -10.91 11.20
CA ILE A 110 -18.46 -11.67 12.38
C ILE A 110 -19.07 -11.05 13.63
N SER A 111 -19.86 -11.86 14.35
CA SER A 111 -20.60 -11.43 15.54
C SER A 111 -20.28 -12.27 16.78
N SER A 112 -19.74 -13.47 16.58
CA SER A 112 -19.43 -14.42 17.63
C SER A 112 -17.98 -14.92 17.54
N PRO A 113 -17.39 -15.45 18.63
CA PRO A 113 -16.09 -16.09 18.58
C PRO A 113 -16.03 -17.29 17.63
N ASN A 114 -17.13 -18.04 17.50
CA ASN A 114 -17.22 -19.17 16.57
C ASN A 114 -17.20 -18.70 15.11
N ASP A 115 -17.88 -17.60 14.79
CA ASP A 115 -17.83 -16.98 13.47
C ASP A 115 -16.39 -16.56 13.12
N TRP A 116 -15.62 -16.08 14.10
CA TRP A 116 -14.22 -15.70 13.92
C TRP A 116 -13.33 -16.91 13.60
N TRP A 117 -13.49 -18.03 14.30
CA TRP A 117 -12.73 -19.26 14.03
C TRP A 117 -13.08 -19.85 12.66
N ASP A 118 -14.37 -19.88 12.28
CA ASP A 118 -14.78 -20.33 10.94
C ASP A 118 -14.18 -19.47 9.82
N TRP A 119 -14.07 -18.15 10.04
CA TRP A 119 -13.37 -17.26 9.10
C TRP A 119 -11.85 -17.47 9.09
N ALA A 120 -11.25 -17.70 10.26
CA ALA A 120 -9.80 -17.87 10.40
C ALA A 120 -9.32 -19.17 9.72
N GLU A 121 -10.05 -20.27 9.91
CA GLU A 121 -9.74 -21.57 9.30
C GLU A 121 -10.04 -21.61 7.79
N GLY A 122 -11.00 -20.82 7.32
CA GLY A 122 -11.33 -20.72 5.90
C GLY A 122 -10.57 -19.60 5.19
N PRO A 123 -11.20 -18.43 4.94
CA PRO A 123 -10.65 -17.35 4.13
C PRO A 123 -9.27 -16.88 4.52
N MET A 124 -8.99 -16.73 5.81
CA MET A 124 -7.69 -16.24 6.26
C MET A 124 -6.60 -17.26 5.94
N LEU A 125 -6.79 -18.52 6.31
CA LEU A 125 -5.82 -19.58 6.04
C LEU A 125 -5.66 -19.82 4.53
N ASP A 126 -6.76 -19.88 3.78
CA ASP A 126 -6.73 -20.06 2.32
C ASP A 126 -5.96 -18.93 1.62
N ALA A 127 -6.20 -17.68 2.02
CA ALA A 127 -5.56 -16.52 1.43
C ALA A 127 -4.05 -16.52 1.70
N LEU A 128 -3.64 -16.93 2.90
CA LEU A 128 -2.23 -16.97 3.33
C LEU A 128 -1.47 -18.17 2.77
N THR A 129 -2.10 -19.34 2.72
CA THR A 129 -1.48 -20.58 2.25
C THR A 129 -1.56 -20.71 0.74
N GLY A 130 -2.48 -20.03 0.06
CA GLY A 130 -2.62 -20.11 -1.39
C GLY A 130 -3.30 -21.40 -1.87
N ALA A 131 -4.15 -22.01 -1.02
CA ALA A 131 -4.76 -23.33 -1.23
C ALA A 131 -5.56 -23.52 -2.55
N GLY A 132 -5.81 -22.44 -3.31
CA GLY A 132 -6.46 -22.49 -4.63
C GLY A 132 -5.52 -22.64 -5.84
N ASN A 133 -4.21 -22.42 -5.69
CA ASN A 133 -3.26 -22.38 -6.81
C ASN A 133 -2.05 -23.28 -6.56
N ALA A 134 -2.22 -24.59 -6.79
CA ALA A 134 -1.20 -25.62 -6.58
C ALA A 134 0.12 -25.39 -7.38
N SER A 135 0.09 -24.54 -8.42
CA SER A 135 1.26 -24.26 -9.28
C SER A 135 2.25 -23.25 -8.70
N LEU A 136 1.85 -22.36 -7.79
CA LEU A 136 2.72 -21.31 -7.22
C LEU A 136 3.34 -21.68 -5.87
N GLY A 137 2.88 -22.77 -5.25
CA GLY A 137 3.32 -23.19 -3.92
C GLY A 137 2.78 -22.31 -2.79
N ALA A 138 2.92 -22.79 -1.57
CA ALA A 138 2.36 -22.13 -0.39
C ALA A 138 2.93 -20.71 -0.16
N GLY A 139 2.11 -19.81 0.40
CA GLY A 139 2.54 -18.45 0.75
C GLY A 139 2.32 -17.40 -0.33
N HIS A 140 1.46 -17.67 -1.33
CA HIS A 140 1.07 -16.70 -2.34
C HIS A 140 -0.41 -16.29 -2.21
N VAL A 141 -0.66 -15.00 -2.04
CA VAL A 141 -2.00 -14.43 -2.04
C VAL A 141 -2.40 -14.07 -3.47
N SER A 142 -3.57 -14.54 -3.91
CA SER A 142 -4.11 -14.32 -5.26
C SER A 142 -3.21 -14.75 -6.44
N GLY A 143 -2.16 -15.54 -6.19
CA GLY A 143 -1.26 -16.07 -7.23
C GLY A 143 -0.17 -15.12 -7.73
N TYR A 144 -0.02 -13.92 -7.16
CA TYR A 144 1.05 -12.99 -7.55
C TYR A 144 1.63 -12.17 -6.40
N MET A 145 1.02 -12.18 -5.20
CA MET A 145 1.58 -11.54 -4.01
C MET A 145 2.21 -12.59 -3.12
N LYS A 146 3.46 -12.39 -2.69
CA LYS A 146 4.15 -13.33 -1.79
C LYS A 146 4.07 -12.84 -0.35
N VAL A 147 3.68 -13.73 0.57
CA VAL A 147 3.72 -13.47 2.01
C VAL A 147 5.18 -13.48 2.48
N LEU A 148 5.60 -12.39 3.13
CA LEU A 148 6.95 -12.27 3.66
C LEU A 148 6.99 -12.72 5.12
N GLY A 149 7.81 -13.73 5.41
CA GLY A 149 8.00 -14.24 6.77
C GLY A 149 6.82 -15.04 7.28
N THR A 150 6.38 -14.75 8.51
CA THR A 150 5.29 -15.46 9.18
C THR A 150 4.23 -14.48 9.69
N VAL A 151 2.98 -14.92 9.71
CA VAL A 151 1.88 -14.15 10.29
C VAL A 151 1.91 -14.29 11.81
N ARG A 152 1.85 -13.16 12.50
CA ARG A 152 1.81 -13.11 13.96
C ARG A 152 0.41 -12.72 14.43
N LEU A 153 -0.27 -13.65 15.09
CA LEU A 153 -1.49 -13.37 15.84
C LEU A 153 -1.13 -12.80 17.22
N ARG A 154 -1.87 -11.77 17.65
CA ARG A 154 -1.72 -11.15 18.97
C ARG A 154 -3.10 -11.07 19.62
N GLN A 155 -3.15 -11.35 20.91
CA GLN A 155 -4.37 -11.29 21.72
C GLN A 155 -4.11 -10.41 22.94
N LEU A 156 -5.09 -9.59 23.29
CA LEU A 156 -5.12 -8.84 24.55
C LEU A 156 -6.15 -9.48 25.47
N ARG A 157 -5.89 -9.43 26.78
CA ARG A 157 -6.77 -9.97 27.80
C ARG A 157 -6.88 -8.99 28.97
N VAL A 158 -8.03 -9.01 29.61
CA VAL A 158 -8.37 -8.15 30.75
C VAL A 158 -8.47 -9.01 32.02
N ARG A 159 -8.04 -8.45 33.16
CA ARG A 159 -8.09 -9.16 34.45
C ARG A 159 -9.52 -9.42 34.87
N ARG A 160 -9.76 -10.60 35.45
CA ARG A 160 -11.04 -10.93 36.07
C ARG A 160 -11.20 -10.10 37.35
N ARG A 161 -12.39 -9.53 37.53
CA ARG A 161 -12.78 -8.84 38.77
C ARG A 161 -13.83 -9.68 39.50
N GLU A 162 -13.67 -9.86 40.81
CA GLU A 162 -14.55 -10.69 41.68
C GLU A 162 -15.79 -9.95 42.18
N GLN A 163 -15.95 -8.67 41.86
CA GLN A 163 -17.13 -7.95 42.31
C GLN A 163 -17.59 -6.95 41.25
N CYS A 164 -18.70 -7.30 40.63
CA CYS A 164 -19.38 -6.50 39.64
C CYS A 164 -20.86 -6.42 40.00
N TRP A 165 -21.56 -5.44 39.44
CA TRP A 165 -22.98 -5.22 39.78
C TRP A 165 -23.83 -6.43 39.35
N GLY A 166 -24.18 -7.28 40.31
CA GLY A 166 -25.11 -8.39 40.13
C GLY A 166 -24.48 -9.73 39.71
N THR A 167 -23.15 -9.85 39.68
CA THR A 167 -22.47 -11.13 39.41
C THR A 167 -21.26 -11.35 40.32
N GLU A 168 -20.93 -12.61 40.59
CA GLU A 168 -19.76 -13.02 41.37
C GLU A 168 -18.44 -12.66 40.67
N TRP A 169 -18.45 -12.44 39.36
CA TRP A 169 -17.29 -11.97 38.64
C TRP A 169 -17.66 -11.30 37.33
N CYS A 170 -16.77 -10.46 36.79
CA CYS A 170 -16.88 -9.92 35.45
C CYS A 170 -15.52 -9.54 34.86
N TYR A 171 -15.54 -9.18 33.57
CA TYR A 171 -14.41 -8.54 32.88
C TYR A 171 -14.77 -7.08 32.60
N PRO A 172 -14.01 -6.10 33.14
CA PRO A 172 -14.24 -4.69 32.82
C PRO A 172 -13.87 -4.38 31.36
N PRO A 173 -14.29 -3.22 30.82
CA PRO A 173 -13.80 -2.74 29.54
C PRO A 173 -12.27 -2.62 29.52
N TYR A 174 -11.66 -2.82 28.36
CA TYR A 174 -10.21 -2.73 28.22
C TYR A 174 -9.69 -1.34 28.62
N SER A 175 -8.68 -1.35 29.51
CA SER A 175 -7.85 -0.19 29.82
C SER A 175 -6.44 -0.66 30.13
N ALA A 176 -5.44 0.19 29.95
CA ALA A 176 -4.04 -0.19 30.19
C ALA A 176 -3.77 -0.64 31.64
N GLY A 177 -4.55 -0.17 32.62
CA GLY A 177 -4.44 -0.60 34.02
C GLY A 177 -5.05 -1.97 34.32
N GLU A 178 -5.98 -2.42 33.47
CA GLU A 178 -6.74 -3.66 33.63
C GLU A 178 -6.20 -4.80 32.75
N GLU A 179 -5.07 -4.57 32.06
CA GLU A 179 -4.41 -5.59 31.24
C GLU A 179 -3.94 -6.77 32.09
N ASP A 180 -4.29 -7.98 31.66
CA ASP A 180 -3.88 -9.20 32.33
C ASP A 180 -2.63 -9.82 31.69
N SER A 181 -1.51 -9.65 32.38
CA SER A 181 -0.22 -10.24 32.04
C SER A 181 0.05 -11.59 32.72
N ALA A 182 -0.88 -12.12 33.52
CA ALA A 182 -0.69 -13.43 34.15
C ALA A 182 -0.61 -14.53 33.07
N PRO A 183 0.08 -15.66 33.30
CA PRO A 183 0.00 -16.79 32.38
C PRO A 183 -1.44 -17.32 32.30
N TYR A 184 -1.87 -17.74 31.10
CA TYR A 184 -3.22 -18.27 30.86
C TYR A 184 -3.18 -19.64 30.19
N GLY A 185 -4.19 -20.45 30.49
CA GLY A 185 -4.36 -21.77 29.91
C GLY A 185 -3.51 -22.85 30.58
N PRO A 186 -3.61 -24.09 30.08
CA PRO A 186 -2.85 -25.21 30.62
C PRO A 186 -1.35 -24.98 30.41
N VAL A 187 -0.59 -25.17 31.50
CA VAL A 187 0.86 -24.99 31.50
C VAL A 187 1.50 -26.09 30.65
N GLY A 188 2.06 -25.74 29.49
CA GLY A 188 2.81 -26.70 28.65
C GLY A 188 2.47 -26.75 27.16
N LEU A 189 1.50 -25.95 26.67
CA LEU A 189 1.26 -25.82 25.23
C LEU A 189 2.44 -25.09 24.54
N ARG A 190 3.48 -25.85 24.20
CA ARG A 190 4.53 -25.41 23.29
C ARG A 190 4.04 -25.65 21.88
N PHE A 191 3.70 -24.58 21.15
CA PHE A 191 3.53 -24.65 19.70
C PHE A 191 4.91 -24.76 19.05
N ALA A 192 5.53 -25.94 19.16
CA ALA A 192 6.70 -26.27 18.38
C ALA A 192 6.20 -26.56 16.96
N GLY A 193 6.64 -25.75 15.99
CA GLY A 193 6.43 -26.07 14.59
C GLY A 193 6.99 -27.47 14.32
N ASN A 194 6.08 -28.40 14.03
CA ASN A 194 6.27 -29.78 13.56
C ASN A 194 5.91 -30.94 14.51
N GLU A 195 5.28 -30.72 15.67
CA GLU A 195 4.72 -31.82 16.47
C GLU A 195 3.23 -31.63 16.75
N THR A 196 2.42 -32.63 16.39
CA THR A 196 1.02 -32.75 16.80
C THR A 196 0.98 -33.00 18.31
N HIS A 197 0.61 -31.98 19.06
CA HIS A 197 0.38 -32.12 20.50
C HIS A 197 -1.09 -32.47 20.74
N ASN A 198 -1.34 -33.64 21.32
CA ASN A 198 -2.63 -34.02 21.85
C ASN A 198 -2.92 -33.11 23.06
N ALA A 199 -3.74 -32.08 22.86
CA ALA A 199 -4.24 -31.26 23.95
C ALA A 199 -5.52 -31.91 24.48
N THR A 200 -5.42 -32.61 25.60
CA THR A 200 -6.61 -33.02 26.36
C THR A 200 -7.13 -31.80 27.10
N VAL A 201 -8.29 -31.29 26.67
CA VAL A 201 -9.04 -30.26 27.39
C VAL A 201 -9.67 -30.95 28.59
N LEU A 202 -9.14 -30.70 29.79
CA LEU A 202 -9.82 -31.07 31.02
C LEU A 202 -10.93 -30.05 31.27
N THR A 203 -12.17 -30.41 30.95
CA THR A 203 -13.36 -29.71 31.45
C THR A 203 -13.53 -30.03 32.93
N GLU A 204 -13.79 -29.02 33.76
CA GLU A 204 -13.93 -29.14 35.23
C GLU A 204 -15.19 -29.89 35.69
N GLU A 205 -16.01 -30.41 34.79
CA GLU A 205 -17.08 -31.37 35.11
C GLU A 205 -16.69 -32.75 34.62
N GLY A 206 -16.56 -33.68 35.57
CA GLY A 206 -16.29 -35.08 35.31
C GLY A 206 -17.32 -35.68 34.36
N ASP A 207 -16.82 -36.57 33.49
CA ASP A 207 -17.53 -37.34 32.46
C ASP A 207 -17.86 -36.58 31.16
N GLU A 208 -16.86 -36.43 30.28
CA GLU A 208 -16.81 -37.06 28.95
C GLU A 208 -15.53 -36.63 28.20
N VAL A 209 -14.69 -37.60 27.81
CA VAL A 209 -13.47 -37.34 27.02
C VAL A 209 -13.85 -37.22 25.56
N SER A 210 -14.03 -35.99 25.07
CA SER A 210 -14.10 -35.73 23.62
C SER A 210 -12.68 -35.54 23.07
N GLU A 211 -12.19 -36.57 22.37
CA GLU A 211 -10.92 -36.55 21.65
C GLU A 211 -11.07 -35.67 20.39
N LEU A 212 -10.63 -34.41 20.48
CA LEU A 212 -10.63 -33.51 19.32
C LEU A 212 -9.41 -33.81 18.44
N LEU A 213 -9.56 -34.74 17.50
CA LEU A 213 -8.57 -35.02 16.46
C LEU A 213 -8.49 -33.83 15.51
N LEU A 214 -7.48 -32.98 15.69
CA LEU A 214 -7.02 -32.08 14.63
C LEU A 214 -6.14 -32.91 13.68
N GLU A 215 -6.77 -33.54 12.67
CA GLU A 215 -6.05 -34.19 11.58
C GLU A 215 -5.26 -33.15 10.78
N GLY A 216 -3.97 -33.00 11.13
CA GLY A 216 -2.97 -32.38 10.27
C GLY A 216 -2.73 -33.28 9.06
N GLY A 217 -3.33 -32.94 7.92
CA GLY A 217 -3.05 -33.58 6.63
C GLY A 217 -1.54 -33.62 6.35
N ARG A 218 -1.03 -34.83 6.09
CA ARG A 218 0.38 -35.08 5.76
C ARG A 218 0.84 -34.24 4.56
N PRO A 219 2.08 -33.72 4.54
CA PRO A 219 2.71 -33.38 3.28
C PRO A 219 3.00 -34.68 2.52
N ALA A 220 2.38 -34.85 1.35
CA ALA A 220 2.84 -35.83 0.38
C ALA A 220 4.22 -35.37 -0.11
N ASN A 221 5.26 -36.12 0.23
CA ASN A 221 6.52 -36.06 -0.50
C ASN A 221 6.22 -36.47 -1.95
N PHE A 222 6.38 -35.57 -2.92
CA PHE A 222 6.98 -35.74 -4.24
C PHE A 222 6.89 -34.43 -5.02
#